data_AF-A0A9P7J1G9-F1
#
_entry.id   AF-A0A9P7J1G9-F1
#
_cell.length_a   1.000
_cell.length_b   1.000
_cell.length_c   1.000
_cell.angle_alpha   90.00
_cell.angle_beta   90.00
_cell.angle_gamma   90.00
#
_symmetry.space_group_name_H-M   'P 1'
#
loop_
_entity.id
_entity.type
_entity.pdbx_description
1 polymer ?
#
loop_
_entity_poly.entity_id
_entity_poly.type
_entity_poly.pdbx_seq_one_letter_code
_entity_poly.pdbx_strand_id
1 'polypeptide(L)'
;MSWIVRARGEVDHAITFALLCLTGIRVAWSIAYGAIFMVITASAPTSNVLGAINGLGQTSASVARAIGPALATSLFAVSKEHNLLGGNAVFVVLIVLAGGLRWLASQLPDEVQDRDE
;
A
#
# COMPACT_ATOMS: atom_id res chain seq x y z
N MET A 1 -13.13 0.09 27.58
CA MET A 1 -13.67 0.56 26.28
C MET A 1 -15.16 0.94 26.31
N SER A 2 -15.99 0.47 27.27
CA SER A 2 -17.45 0.72 27.28
C SER A 2 -17.92 2.02 27.95
N TRP A 3 -17.10 2.67 28.79
CA TRP A 3 -17.52 3.88 29.52
C TRP A 3 -17.59 5.14 28.64
N ILE A 4 -16.68 5.28 27.68
CA ILE A 4 -16.60 6.44 26.77
C ILE A 4 -17.78 6.46 25.78
N VAL A 5 -18.25 5.28 25.35
CA VAL A 5 -19.38 5.13 24.42
C VAL A 5 -20.72 5.46 25.10
N ARG A 6 -20.83 5.27 26.42
CA ARG A 6 -22.03 5.65 27.19
C ARG A 6 -22.06 7.12 27.57
N ALA A 7 -20.91 7.78 27.69
CA ALA A 7 -20.81 9.18 28.12
C ALA A 7 -20.99 10.20 26.98
N ARG A 8 -20.88 9.78 25.71
CA ARG A 8 -21.00 10.63 24.53
C ARG A 8 -22.07 10.03 23.63
N GLY A 9 -23.24 10.67 23.60
CA GLY A 9 -24.45 10.20 22.92
C GLY A 9 -24.21 9.77 21.47
N GLU A 10 -25.03 8.81 21.05
CA GLU A 10 -25.23 8.28 19.69
C GLU A 10 -23.98 8.34 18.80
N VAL A 11 -23.20 7.26 18.78
CA VAL A 11 -22.20 7.06 17.73
C VAL A 11 -22.97 7.03 16.41
N ASP A 12 -22.90 8.12 15.66
CA ASP A 12 -23.55 8.27 14.37
C ASP A 12 -23.31 7.01 13.53
N HIS A 13 -24.40 6.39 13.06
CA HIS A 13 -24.34 5.17 12.26
C HIS A 13 -23.47 5.36 11.01
N ALA A 14 -23.36 6.59 10.48
CA ALA A 14 -22.46 6.94 9.40
C ALA A 14 -20.99 6.78 9.78
N ILE A 15 -20.59 7.18 11.00
CA ILE A 15 -19.21 7.03 11.51
C ILE A 15 -18.92 5.54 11.72
N THR A 16 -19.86 4.81 12.31
CA THR A 16 -19.71 3.35 12.53
C THR A 16 -19.54 2.63 11.19
N PHE A 17 -20.35 2.97 10.19
CA PHE A 17 -20.23 2.42 8.84
C PHE A 17 -18.88 2.78 8.19
N ALA A 18 -18.45 4.04 8.27
CA ALA A 18 -17.16 4.47 7.73
C ALA A 18 -15.98 3.74 8.38
N LEU A 19 -16.01 3.52 9.70
CA LEU A 19 -14.98 2.77 10.42
C LEU A 19 -14.97 1.28 10.03
N LEU A 20 -16.15 0.68 9.85
CA LEU A 20 -16.26 -0.71 9.35
C LEU A 20 -15.68 -0.82 7.94
N CYS A 21 -16.02 0.09 7.03
CA CYS A 21 -15.44 0.13 5.69
C CYS A 21 -13.93 0.32 5.72
N LEU A 22 -13.42 1.27 6.51
CA LEU A 22 -11.99 1.51 6.66
C LEU A 22 -11.28 0.24 7.17
N THR A 23 -11.86 -0.44 8.16
CA THR A 23 -11.31 -1.67 8.72
C THR A 23 -11.27 -2.78 7.66
N GLY A 24 -12.33 -2.92 6.85
CA GLY A 24 -12.34 -3.87 5.72
C GLY A 24 -11.20 -3.62 4.74
N ILE A 25 -10.96 -2.35 4.36
CA ILE A 25 -9.84 -1.97 3.49
C ILE A 25 -8.49 -2.31 4.14
N ARG A 26 -8.34 -2.10 5.45
CA ARG A 26 -7.12 -2.44 6.18
C ARG A 26 -6.85 -3.95 6.21
N VAL A 27 -7.90 -4.77 6.31
CA VAL A 27 -7.77 -6.23 6.26
C VAL A 27 -7.31 -6.69 4.87
N ALA A 28 -7.94 -6.18 3.81
CA ALA A 28 -7.52 -6.47 2.43
C ALA A 28 -6.05 -6.08 2.19
N TRP A 29 -5.64 -4.92 2.70
CA TRP A 29 -4.26 -4.45 2.67
C TRP A 29 -3.31 -5.41 3.40
N SER A 30 -3.70 -5.93 4.57
CA SER A 30 -2.89 -6.89 5.33
C SER A 30 -2.67 -8.20 4.57
N ILE A 31 -3.70 -8.71 3.89
CA ILE A 31 -3.60 -9.93 3.08
C ILE A 31 -2.64 -9.73 1.91
N ALA A 32 -2.76 -8.58 1.22
CA ALA A 32 -1.83 -8.22 0.14
C ALA A 32 -0.38 -8.14 0.64
N TYR A 33 -0.14 -7.54 1.81
CA TYR A 33 1.20 -7.52 2.43
C TYR A 33 1.73 -8.92 2.73
N GLY A 34 0.89 -9.82 3.22
CA GLY A 34 1.27 -11.22 3.46
C GLY A 34 1.71 -11.93 2.19
N ALA A 35 0.96 -11.77 1.10
CA ALA A 35 1.30 -12.36 -0.20
C ALA A 35 2.63 -11.79 -0.74
N ILE A 36 2.84 -10.48 -0.65
CA ILE A 36 4.11 -9.85 -1.06
C ILE A 36 5.29 -10.41 -0.24
N PHE A 37 5.11 -10.56 1.07
CA PHE A 37 6.16 -11.07 1.95
C PHE A 37 6.52 -12.54 1.66
N MET A 38 5.55 -13.34 1.24
CA MET A 38 5.78 -14.71 0.78
C MET A 38 6.74 -14.74 -0.41
N VAL A 39 6.49 -13.92 -1.43
CA VAL A 39 7.36 -13.84 -2.62
C VAL A 39 8.75 -13.30 -2.27
N ILE A 40 8.84 -12.28 -1.43
CA ILE A 40 10.12 -11.74 -0.94
C ILE A 40 10.92 -12.85 -0.23
N THR A 41 10.27 -13.59 0.66
CA THR A 41 10.91 -14.65 1.46
C THR A 41 11.36 -15.82 0.57
N ALA A 42 10.56 -16.19 -0.43
CA ALA A 42 10.91 -17.23 -1.39
C ALA A 42 12.05 -16.85 -2.34
N SER A 43 12.28 -15.55 -2.54
CA SER A 43 13.41 -15.06 -3.34
C SER A 43 14.77 -15.21 -2.63
N ALA A 44 14.80 -15.65 -1.37
CA ALA A 44 16.03 -15.88 -0.62
C ALA A 44 16.63 -17.27 -0.95
N PRO A 45 17.85 -17.38 -1.49
CA PRO A 45 18.44 -18.68 -1.87
C PRO A 45 18.75 -19.61 -0.68
N THR A 46 18.84 -19.07 0.53
CA THR A 46 19.20 -19.83 1.75
C THR A 46 18.63 -19.15 2.99
N SER A 47 18.37 -19.91 4.06
CA SER A 47 17.89 -19.42 5.37
C SER A 47 18.75 -18.28 5.94
N ASN A 48 20.06 -18.31 5.71
CA ASN A 48 21.00 -17.34 6.28
C ASN A 48 20.81 -15.90 5.74
N VAL A 49 20.26 -15.73 4.54
CA VAL A 49 20.05 -14.40 3.93
C VAL A 49 18.61 -13.92 4.02
N LEU A 50 17.73 -14.68 4.68
CA LEU A 50 16.30 -14.39 4.77
C LEU A 50 16.01 -13.04 5.43
N GLY A 51 16.76 -12.71 6.49
CA GLY A 51 16.64 -11.42 7.16
C GLY A 51 17.06 -10.25 6.26
N ALA A 52 18.11 -10.43 5.45
CA ALA A 52 18.60 -9.40 4.53
C ALA A 52 17.60 -9.12 3.41
N ILE A 53 17.03 -10.16 2.80
CA ILE A 53 16.02 -10.01 1.73
C ILE A 53 14.75 -9.33 2.25
N ASN A 54 14.28 -9.71 3.44
CA ASN A 54 13.15 -9.04 4.08
C ASN A 54 13.45 -7.59 4.49
N GLY A 55 14.65 -7.33 4.99
CA GLY A 55 15.11 -5.98 5.32
C GLY A 55 15.17 -5.07 4.09
N LEU A 56 15.65 -5.59 2.95
CA LEU A 56 15.64 -4.86 1.68
C LEU A 56 14.21 -4.54 1.23
N GLY A 57 13.31 -5.54 1.21
CA GLY A 57 11.91 -5.34 0.85
C GLY A 57 11.19 -4.30 1.72
N GLN A 58 11.40 -4.37 3.05
CA GLN A 58 10.81 -3.40 3.97
C GLN A 58 11.43 -2.00 3.85
N THR A 59 12.73 -1.91 3.58
CA THR A 59 13.41 -0.63 3.32
C THR A 59 12.82 0.03 2.09
N SER A 60 12.70 -0.68 0.97
CA SER A 60 12.08 -0.19 -0.27
C SER A 60 10.64 0.27 -0.02
N ALA A 61 9.84 -0.52 0.69
CA ALA A 61 8.46 -0.16 1.04
C ALA A 61 8.39 1.08 1.95
N SER A 62 9.35 1.25 2.86
CA SER A 62 9.42 2.40 3.77
C SER A 62 9.80 3.68 3.03
N VAL A 63 10.75 3.61 2.09
CA VAL A 63 11.13 4.74 1.23
C VAL A 63 9.93 5.21 0.39
N ALA A 64 9.21 4.28 -0.23
CA ALA A 64 8.00 4.60 -0.99
C ALA A 64 6.94 5.28 -0.12
N ARG A 65 6.72 4.81 1.11
CA ARG A 65 5.79 5.43 2.07
C ARG A 65 6.25 6.79 2.58
N ALA A 66 7.54 7.02 2.70
CA ALA A 66 8.10 8.29 3.15
C ALA A 66 7.97 9.38 2.07
N ILE A 67 8.28 9.04 0.82
CA ILE A 67 8.37 10.01 -0.29
C ILE A 67 7.05 10.17 -1.05
N GLY A 68 6.26 9.08 -1.14
CA GLY A 68 5.01 9.04 -1.90
C GLY A 68 4.02 10.20 -1.59
N PRO A 69 3.72 10.50 -0.31
CA PRO A 69 2.81 11.59 0.05
C PRO A 69 3.30 12.97 -0.41
N ALA A 70 4.61 13.23 -0.30
CA ALA A 70 5.21 14.49 -0.72
C ALA A 70 5.11 14.64 -2.25
N LEU A 71 5.49 13.60 -3.01
CA LEU A 71 5.39 13.62 -4.47
C LEU A 71 3.96 13.80 -4.96
N ALA A 72 3.00 13.07 -4.38
CA ALA A 72 1.59 13.20 -4.76
C ALA A 72 1.06 14.61 -4.49
N THR A 73 1.43 15.20 -3.35
CA THR A 73 1.02 16.56 -2.97
C THR A 73 1.64 17.61 -3.90
N SER A 74 2.95 17.52 -4.18
CA SER A 74 3.63 18.43 -5.10
C SER A 74 3.06 18.33 -6.51
N LEU A 75 2.78 17.11 -6.99
CA LEU A 75 2.21 16.90 -8.31
C LEU A 75 0.77 17.43 -8.41
N PHE A 76 -0.03 17.29 -7.35
CA PHE A 76 -1.36 17.91 -7.28
C PHE A 76 -1.28 19.44 -7.32
N ALA A 77 -0.35 20.04 -6.57
CA ALA A 77 -0.15 21.49 -6.57
C ALA A 77 0.23 22.01 -7.97
N VAL A 78 1.22 21.38 -8.61
CA VAL A 78 1.66 21.72 -9.98
C VAL A 78 0.52 21.54 -11.00
N SER A 79 -0.23 20.44 -10.89
CA SER A 79 -1.39 20.16 -11.75
C SER A 79 -2.43 21.29 -11.67
N LYS A 80 -2.70 21.79 -10.46
CA LYS A 80 -3.65 22.87 -10.21
C LYS A 80 -3.13 24.24 -10.63
N GLU A 81 -1.88 24.55 -10.34
CA GLU A 81 -1.25 25.84 -10.65
C GLU A 81 -1.17 26.10 -12.17
N HIS A 82 -0.72 25.10 -12.92
CA HIS A 82 -0.61 25.20 -14.38
C HIS A 82 -1.89 24.80 -15.13
N ASN A 83 -2.98 24.52 -14.41
CA ASN A 83 -4.26 24.07 -14.96
C ASN A 83 -4.11 22.89 -15.95
N LEU A 84 -3.17 21.98 -15.67
CA LEU A 84 -2.88 20.86 -16.55
C LEU A 84 -4.07 19.89 -16.55
N LEU A 85 -4.62 19.62 -17.74
CA LEU A 85 -5.83 18.79 -17.90
C LEU A 85 -6.99 19.24 -17.00
N GLY A 86 -7.23 20.56 -16.90
CA GLY A 86 -8.29 21.10 -16.04
C GLY A 86 -7.95 21.00 -14.54
N GLY A 87 -6.68 20.80 -14.19
CA GLY A 87 -6.21 20.60 -12.82
C GLY A 87 -6.18 19.14 -12.37
N ASN A 88 -6.56 18.19 -13.23
CA ASN A 88 -6.69 16.77 -12.89
C ASN A 88 -5.52 15.89 -13.42
N ALA A 89 -4.46 16.49 -13.95
CA ALA A 89 -3.31 15.76 -14.48
C ALA A 89 -2.65 14.81 -13.45
N VAL A 90 -2.72 15.13 -12.16
CA VAL A 90 -2.23 14.22 -11.09
C VAL A 90 -2.85 12.82 -11.18
N PHE A 91 -4.15 12.73 -11.47
CA PHE A 91 -4.85 11.45 -11.49
C PHE A 91 -4.39 10.61 -12.66
N VAL A 92 -4.13 11.23 -13.82
CA VAL A 92 -3.57 10.55 -14.98
C VAL A 92 -2.20 9.96 -14.66
N VAL A 93 -1.31 10.75 -14.04
CA VAL A 93 0.02 10.26 -13.64
C VAL A 93 -0.08 9.11 -12.63
N LEU A 94 -0.95 9.21 -11.64
CA LEU A 94 -1.15 8.14 -10.65
C LEU A 94 -1.75 6.88 -11.28
N ILE A 95 -2.66 7.00 -12.24
CA ILE A 95 -3.22 5.86 -12.99
C ILE A 95 -2.14 5.18 -13.81
N VAL A 96 -1.30 5.95 -14.52
CA VAL A 96 -0.18 5.40 -15.31
C VAL A 96 0.81 4.69 -14.39
N LEU A 97 1.15 5.28 -13.25
CA LEU A 97 2.04 4.67 -12.26
C LEU A 97 1.45 3.36 -11.69
N ALA A 98 0.17 3.36 -11.33
CA ALA A 98 -0.52 2.18 -10.83
C ALA A 98 -0.58 1.06 -11.89
N GLY A 99 -0.86 1.42 -13.14
CA GLY A 99 -0.85 0.48 -14.27
C GLY A 99 0.54 -0.12 -14.51
N GLY A 100 1.59 0.72 -14.46
CA GLY A 100 2.98 0.27 -14.59
C GLY A 100 3.42 -0.68 -13.47
N LEU A 101 3.07 -0.36 -12.21
CA LEU A 101 3.33 -1.23 -11.07
C LEU A 101 2.57 -2.56 -11.17
N ARG A 102 1.29 -2.50 -11.59
CA ARG A 102 0.50 -3.72 -11.82
C ARG A 102 1.10 -4.58 -12.93
N TRP A 103 1.57 -3.96 -14.01
CA TRP A 103 2.24 -4.66 -15.11
C TRP A 103 3.55 -5.31 -14.67
N LEU A 104 4.36 -4.60 -13.89
CA LEU A 104 5.57 -5.15 -13.31
C LEU A 104 5.25 -6.34 -12.39
N ALA A 105 4.19 -6.23 -11.59
CA ALA A 105 3.73 -7.32 -10.73
C ALA A 105 3.21 -8.54 -11.51
N SER A 106 2.70 -8.40 -12.75
CA SER A 106 2.38 -9.56 -13.60
C SER A 106 3.59 -10.29 -14.16
N GLN A 107 4.80 -9.73 -14.03
CA GLN A 107 6.02 -10.42 -14.46
C GLN A 107 6.66 -11.26 -13.35
N LEU A 108 6.07 -11.27 -12.15
CA LEU A 108 6.50 -12.16 -11.08
C LEU A 108 6.17 -13.62 -11.46
N PRO A 109 7.06 -14.57 -11.17
CA PRO A 109 6.78 -15.99 -11.37
C PRO A 109 5.60 -16.43 -10.50
N ASP A 110 4.69 -17.21 -11.09
CA ASP A 110 3.53 -17.78 -10.41
C ASP A 110 3.93 -18.91 -9.44
N GLU A 111 5.07 -19.55 -9.70
CA GLU A 111 5.64 -20.61 -8.87
C GLU A 111 6.60 -20.03 -7.83
N VAL A 112 6.26 -20.22 -6.57
CA VAL A 112 7.11 -19.89 -5.43
C VAL A 112 8.17 -20.99 -5.35
N GLN A 113 9.44 -20.62 -5.48
CA GLN A 113 10.53 -21.59 -5.41
C GLN A 113 10.53 -22.27 -4.04
N ASP A 114 10.25 -23.57 -4.03
CA ASP A 114 10.40 -24.39 -2.83
C ASP A 114 11.88 -24.43 -2.46
N ARG A 115 12.18 -23.97 -1.26
CA ARG A 115 13.52 -24.05 -0.69
C ARG A 115 13.72 -25.47 -0.21
N ASP A 116 14.65 -26.19 -0.85
CA ASP A 116 15.23 -27.39 -0.27
C ASP A 116 15.91 -26.98 1.06
N GLU A 117 15.51 -27.62 2.17
CA GLU A 117 15.95 -27.31 3.54
C GLU A 117 17.45 -27.51 3.77
#